data_AF-A0A1S1X484-F1
#
_entry.id   AF-A0A1S1X484-F1
#
_cell.length_a   1.000
_cell.length_b   1.000
_cell.length_c   1.000
_cell.angle_alpha   90.00
_cell.angle_beta   90.00
_cell.angle_gamma   90.00
#
_symmetry.space_group_name_H-M   'P 1'
#
loop_
_entity.id
_entity.type
_entity.pdbx_description
1 polymer ?
#
loop_
_entity_poly.entity_id
_entity_poly.type
_entity_poly.pdbx_seq_one_letter_code
_entity_poly.pdbx_strand_id
1 'polypeptide(L)'
;MKNALDHLYREWPGKPAVIASYGGHGGGKCAAQLRQVADGLKMRVAATMPALELSEEAMRSGQLEAGREFAGQAATVEQAFDELASLLLNEGA
;
A
#
# COMPACT_ATOMS: atom_id res chain seq x y z
N MET A 1 -8.56 2.30 -11.01
CA MET A 1 -7.55 1.42 -10.39
C MET A 1 -7.80 -0.04 -10.72
N LYS A 2 -8.88 -0.69 -10.22
CA LYS A 2 -9.19 -2.10 -10.48
C LYS A 2 -9.13 -2.51 -11.97
N ASN A 3 -9.77 -1.72 -12.85
CA ASN A 3 -9.75 -1.98 -14.29
C ASN A 3 -8.31 -2.07 -14.88
N ALA A 4 -7.40 -1.23 -14.41
CA ALA A 4 -6.00 -1.26 -14.87
C ALA A 4 -5.29 -2.55 -14.43
N LEU A 5 -5.59 -3.05 -13.22
CA LEU A 5 -5.06 -4.32 -12.73
C LEU A 5 -5.65 -5.50 -13.50
N ASP A 6 -6.95 -5.48 -13.79
CA ASP A 6 -7.64 -6.54 -14.52
C ASP A 6 -7.09 -6.69 -15.95
N HIS A 7 -6.78 -5.59 -16.63
CA HIS A 7 -6.18 -5.61 -17.97
C HIS A 7 -4.82 -6.33 -18.01
N LEU A 8 -4.07 -6.30 -16.91
CA LEU A 8 -2.76 -6.94 -16.77
C LEU A 8 -2.81 -8.20 -15.91
N TYR A 9 -3.99 -8.84 -15.79
CA TYR A 9 -4.24 -9.96 -14.88
C TYR A 9 -3.11 -11.01 -14.86
N ARG A 10 -2.59 -11.39 -16.03
CA ARG A 10 -1.59 -12.45 -16.17
C ARG A 10 -0.21 -12.08 -15.65
N GLU A 11 0.07 -10.79 -15.46
CA GLU A 11 1.39 -10.30 -15.06
C GLU A 11 1.58 -10.20 -13.56
N TRP A 12 0.50 -10.26 -12.78
CA TRP A 12 0.51 -10.08 -11.34
C TRP A 12 0.78 -11.34 -10.48
N PRO A 13 0.45 -12.58 -10.92
CA PRO A 13 0.65 -13.76 -10.10
C PRO A 13 2.10 -13.90 -9.59
N GLY A 14 2.25 -14.13 -8.29
CA GLY A 14 3.53 -14.33 -7.64
C GLY A 14 4.36 -13.06 -7.41
N LYS A 15 3.95 -11.89 -7.93
CA LYS A 15 4.70 -10.65 -7.70
C LYS A 15 4.53 -10.14 -6.26
N PRO A 16 5.65 -9.83 -5.57
CA PRO A 16 5.63 -9.08 -4.32
C PRO A 16 4.99 -7.71 -4.48
N ALA A 17 4.22 -7.28 -3.48
CA ALA A 17 3.68 -5.92 -3.44
C ALA A 17 3.44 -5.43 -2.02
N VAL A 18 3.39 -4.10 -1.88
CA VAL A 18 2.90 -3.38 -0.69
C VAL A 18 1.67 -2.60 -1.08
N ILE A 19 0.68 -2.58 -0.20
CA ILE A 19 -0.48 -1.70 -0.30
C ILE A 19 -0.30 -0.58 0.70
N ALA A 20 -0.18 0.65 0.22
CA ALA A 20 -0.25 1.86 1.03
C ALA A 20 -1.50 2.66 0.63
N SER A 21 -2.22 3.17 1.62
CA SER A 21 -3.33 4.11 1.40
C SER A 21 -2.95 5.47 1.95
N TYR A 22 -3.51 6.54 1.37
CA TYR A 22 -3.33 7.89 1.89
C TYR A 22 -4.62 8.70 1.75
N GLY A 23 -4.84 9.65 2.67
CA GLY A 23 -6.03 10.48 2.68
C GLY A 23 -6.39 10.94 4.09
N GLY A 24 -7.61 11.42 4.29
CA GLY A 24 -8.13 11.68 5.63
C GLY A 24 -8.41 10.36 6.38
N HIS A 25 -9.42 10.37 7.24
CA HIS A 25 -9.79 9.17 7.99
C HIS A 25 -10.35 8.06 7.08
N GLY A 26 -9.85 6.83 7.25
CA GLY A 26 -10.44 5.63 6.63
C GLY A 26 -9.56 4.87 5.63
N GLY A 27 -8.28 5.22 5.50
CA GLY A 27 -7.34 4.54 4.61
C GLY A 27 -7.27 3.01 4.80
N GLY A 28 -7.46 2.51 6.02
CA GLY A 28 -7.46 1.07 6.31
C GLY A 28 -8.58 0.29 5.60
N LYS A 29 -9.78 0.85 5.45
CA LYS A 29 -10.89 0.19 4.73
C LYS A 29 -10.60 0.09 3.24
N CYS A 30 -9.99 1.13 2.66
CA CYS A 30 -9.56 1.14 1.27
C CYS A 30 -8.47 0.08 1.02
N ALA A 31 -7.47 0.02 1.89
CA ALA A 31 -6.39 -0.97 1.82
C ALA A 31 -6.94 -2.41 1.90
N ALA A 32 -7.89 -2.68 2.81
CA ALA A 32 -8.51 -3.99 2.95
C ALA A 32 -9.25 -4.44 1.68
N GLN A 33 -9.97 -3.55 1.00
CA GLN A 33 -10.63 -3.88 -0.26
C GLN A 33 -9.61 -4.12 -1.39
N LEU A 34 -8.55 -3.32 -1.45
CA LEU A 34 -7.49 -3.53 -2.44
C LEU A 34 -6.73 -4.84 -2.20
N ARG A 35 -6.57 -5.25 -0.94
CA ARG A 35 -5.99 -6.55 -0.57
C ARG A 35 -6.78 -7.71 -1.17
N GLN A 36 -8.12 -7.67 -1.12
CA GLN A 36 -8.97 -8.67 -1.74
C GLN A 36 -8.79 -8.74 -3.25
N VAL A 37 -8.59 -7.60 -3.92
CA VAL A 37 -8.28 -7.56 -5.35
C VAL A 37 -6.91 -8.20 -5.61
N ALA A 38 -5.89 -7.85 -4.84
CA ALA A 38 -4.54 -8.40 -4.97
C ALA A 38 -4.50 -9.93 -4.73
N ASP A 39 -5.34 -10.43 -3.81
CA ASP A 39 -5.55 -11.88 -3.62
C ASP A 39 -6.14 -12.54 -4.87
N GLY A 40 -7.16 -11.93 -5.49
CA GLY A 40 -7.72 -12.41 -6.75
C GLY A 40 -6.72 -12.43 -7.91
N LEU A 41 -5.72 -11.53 -7.85
CA LEU A 41 -4.58 -11.47 -8.79
C LEU A 41 -3.41 -12.39 -8.40
N LYS A 42 -3.53 -13.14 -7.30
CA LYS A 42 -2.51 -14.07 -6.78
C LYS A 42 -1.17 -13.39 -6.49
N MET A 43 -1.20 -12.14 -6.05
CA MET A 43 -0.01 -11.40 -5.64
C MET A 43 0.46 -11.85 -4.25
N ARG A 44 1.74 -11.64 -3.95
CA ARG A 44 2.30 -11.83 -2.61
C ARG A 44 2.37 -10.48 -1.93
N VAL A 45 1.36 -10.15 -1.12
CA VAL A 45 1.27 -8.82 -0.50
C VAL A 45 1.88 -8.85 0.90
N ALA A 46 2.68 -7.84 1.24
CA ALA A 46 3.15 -7.60 2.60
C ALA A 46 1.95 -7.54 3.58
N ALA A 47 2.16 -8.03 4.81
CA ALA A 47 1.11 -8.04 5.83
C ALA A 47 0.82 -6.62 6.32
N THR A 48 1.87 -5.82 6.43
CA THR A 48 1.79 -4.41 6.81
C THR A 48 1.30 -3.59 5.62
N MET A 49 0.16 -2.90 5.82
CA MET A 49 -0.42 -1.98 4.84
C MET A 49 -0.49 -0.57 5.44
N PRO A 50 0.53 0.28 5.21
CA PRO A 50 0.57 1.62 5.78
C PRO A 50 -0.65 2.45 5.40
N ALA A 51 -1.32 3.03 6.40
CA ALA A 51 -2.39 3.99 6.21
C ALA A 51 -1.86 5.39 6.53
N LEU A 52 -1.61 6.17 5.49
CA LEU A 52 -0.99 7.48 5.59
C LEU A 52 -2.06 8.56 5.78
N GLU A 53 -2.26 9.00 7.01
CA GLU A 53 -3.24 10.03 7.32
C GLU A 53 -2.69 11.41 6.98
N LEU A 54 -3.52 12.19 6.28
CA LEU A 54 -3.29 13.57 5.90
C LEU A 54 -4.14 14.49 6.77
N SER A 55 -3.57 15.62 7.16
CA SER A 55 -4.30 16.69 7.82
C SER A 55 -5.35 17.29 6.89
N GLU A 56 -6.45 17.79 7.46
CA GLU A 56 -7.47 18.51 6.68
C GLU A 56 -6.88 19.72 5.96
N GLU A 57 -5.87 20.36 6.56
CA GLU A 57 -5.14 21.47 5.96
C GLU A 57 -4.39 21.04 4.71
N ALA A 58 -3.63 19.93 4.77
CA ALA A 58 -2.93 19.40 3.60
C ALA A 58 -3.90 19.00 2.48
N MET A 59 -5.02 18.37 2.83
CA MET A 59 -6.06 18.00 1.86
C MET A 59 -6.74 19.21 1.21
N ARG A 60 -7.03 20.26 2.00
CA ARG A 60 -7.74 21.46 1.51
C ARG A 60 -6.83 22.39 0.72
N SER A 61 -5.59 22.57 1.17
CA SER A 61 -4.61 23.45 0.51
C SER A 61 -3.97 22.79 -0.71
N GLY A 62 -3.97 21.45 -0.78
CA GLY A 62 -3.18 20.70 -1.76
C GLY A 62 -1.68 20.77 -1.52
N GLN A 63 -1.24 21.35 -0.39
CA GLN A 63 0.17 21.43 0.00
C GLN A 63 0.49 20.32 0.98
N LEU A 64 1.51 19.52 0.66
CA LEU A 64 1.91 18.37 1.45
C LEU A 64 3.34 18.54 1.98
N GLU A 65 3.48 18.71 3.29
CA GLU A 65 4.79 18.62 3.96
C GLU A 65 4.99 17.19 4.48
N ALA A 66 5.50 16.30 3.63
CA ALA A 66 5.62 14.87 3.93
C ALA A 66 6.31 14.57 5.28
N GLY A 67 7.35 15.32 5.63
CA GLY A 67 8.07 15.14 6.89
C GLY A 67 7.24 15.45 8.13
N ARG A 68 6.23 16.32 8.03
CA ARG A 68 5.28 16.63 9.10
C ARG A 68 4.09 15.68 9.09
N GLU A 69 3.49 15.48 7.91
CA GLU A 69 2.24 14.73 7.73
C GLU A 69 2.42 13.23 8.00
N PHE A 70 3.59 12.66 7.68
CA PHE A 70 3.84 11.23 7.81
C PHE A 70 4.79 10.86 8.96
N ALA A 71 5.20 11.83 9.80
CA ALA A 71 6.17 11.61 10.88
C ALA A 71 5.78 10.43 11.80
N GLY A 72 4.49 10.31 12.13
CA GLY A 72 3.97 9.24 12.99
C GLY A 72 3.79 7.88 12.30
N GLN A 73 4.01 7.80 10.99
CA GLN A 73 3.70 6.62 10.18
C GLN A 73 4.96 6.00 9.55
N ALA A 74 6.13 6.64 9.71
CA ALA A 74 7.40 6.21 9.15
C ALA A 74 7.75 4.76 9.50
N ALA A 75 7.60 4.38 10.77
CA ALA A 75 7.88 3.01 11.23
C ALA A 75 7.03 1.95 10.51
N THR A 76 5.75 2.23 10.27
CA THR A 76 4.86 1.32 9.54
C THR A 76 5.26 1.19 8.07
N VAL A 77 5.74 2.28 7.47
CA VAL A 77 6.28 2.27 6.09
C VAL A 77 7.55 1.43 6.04
N GLU A 78 8.51 1.69 6.92
CA GLU A 78 9.76 0.92 7.02
C GLU A 78 9.48 -0.58 7.17
N GLN A 79 8.58 -0.97 8.09
CA GLN A 79 8.18 -2.35 8.26
C GLN A 79 7.58 -2.96 6.96
N ALA A 80 6.72 -2.23 6.25
CA ALA A 80 6.15 -2.72 4.99
C ALA A 80 7.22 -2.92 3.91
N PHE A 81 8.25 -2.06 3.88
CA PHE A 81 9.38 -2.22 2.96
C PHE A 81 10.28 -3.40 3.34
N ASP A 82 10.51 -3.67 4.63
CA ASP A 82 11.25 -4.85 5.09
C ASP A 82 10.53 -6.16 4.72
N GLU A 83 9.21 -6.18 4.87
CA GLU A 83 8.38 -7.30 4.44
C GLU A 83 8.42 -7.48 2.91
N LEU A 84 8.37 -6.38 2.15
CA LEU A 84 8.50 -6.42 0.69
C LEU A 84 9.86 -6.94 0.24
N ALA A 85 10.94 -6.46 0.87
CA ALA A 85 12.30 -6.93 0.61
C ALA A 85 12.40 -8.44 0.89
N SER A 86 11.82 -8.91 1.99
CA SER A 86 11.76 -10.34 2.30
C SER A 86 11.01 -11.14 1.23
N LEU A 87 9.89 -10.62 0.72
CA LEU A 87 9.15 -11.26 -0.37
C LEU A 87 9.93 -11.27 -1.69
N LEU A 88 10.68 -10.22 -1.99
CA LEU A 88 11.55 -10.14 -3.18
C LEU A 88 12.74 -11.09 -3.10
N LEU A 89 13.29 -11.35 -1.91
CA LEU A 89 14.42 -12.26 -1.74
C LEU A 89 13.99 -13.74 -1.74
N ASN A 90 12.73 -14.02 -1.40
CA ASN A 90 12.17 -15.37 -1.36
C ASN A 90 11.49 -15.77 -2.69
N GLU A 91 12.10 -15.47 -3.84
CA GLU A 91 11.63 -15.92 -5.16
C GLU A 91 11.80 -17.44 -5.34
N GLY A 92 10.96 -18.23 -4.69
CA GLY A 92 10.88 -19.67 -4.94
C GLY A 92 10.70 -20.51 -3.69
N ALA A 93 9.45 -20.91 -3.45
CA ALA A 93 9.09 -22.19 -2.87
C ALA A 93 7.94 -22.77 -3.70
#